data_AF-A0A7Y5LF46-F1
#
_entry.id   AF-A0A7Y5LF46-F1
#
_cell.length_a   1.000
_cell.length_b   1.000
_cell.length_c   1.000
_cell.angle_alpha   90.00
_cell.angle_beta   90.00
_cell.angle_gamma   90.00
#
_symmetry.space_group_name_H-M   'P 1'
#
loop_
_entity.id
_entity.type
_entity.pdbx_description
1 polymer ?
#
loop_
_entity_poly.entity_id
_entity_poly.type
_entity_poly.pdbx_seq_one_letter_code
_entity_poly.pdbx_strand_id
1 'polypeptide(L)' 'MNDSKIQSRLKAQLTKFSSELSAGLSRLRAKFVCQMLFGIQASQDVKLSNISRSLKEEIPLIET' A
#
# COMPACT_ATOMS: atom_id res chain seq x y z
N MET A 1 4.81 25.04 -4.97
CA MET A 1 5.29 23.86 -4.22
C MET A 1 5.72 22.83 -5.26
N ASN A 2 6.86 22.14 -5.12
CA ASN A 2 7.31 21.20 -6.16
C ASN A 2 6.76 19.80 -5.83
N ASP A 3 5.62 19.48 -6.42
CA ASP A 3 4.85 18.26 -6.12
C ASP A 3 5.66 16.98 -6.35
N SER A 4 6.58 16.98 -7.31
CA SER A 4 7.49 15.85 -7.56
C SER A 4 8.45 15.60 -6.39
N LYS A 5 8.94 16.66 -5.73
CA LYS A 5 9.79 16.52 -4.53
C LYS A 5 9.01 15.98 -3.33
N ILE A 6 7.74 16.37 -3.20
CA ILE A 6 6.87 15.86 -2.14
C ILE A 6 6.57 14.39 -2.39
N GLN A 7 6.20 14.03 -3.62
CA GLN A 7 5.92 12.65 -4.00
C GLN A 7 7.12 11.74 -3.75
N SER A 8 8.32 12.15 -4.15
CA SER A 8 9.53 11.33 -3.95
C SER A 8 9.87 11.14 -2.47
N ARG A 9 9.76 12.22 -1.67
CA ARG A 9 9.97 12.16 -0.22
C ARG A 9 8.96 11.25 0.47
N LEU A 10 7.69 11.36 0.11
CA LEU A 10 6.62 10.59 0.72
C LEU A 10 6.77 9.09 0.40
N LYS A 11 7.12 8.76 -0.86
CA LYS A 11 7.49 7.38 -1.24
C LYS A 11 8.68 6.87 -0.41
N ALA A 12 9.75 7.65 -0.28
CA ALA A 12 10.93 7.24 0.48
C ALA A 12 10.61 6.99 1.97
N GLN A 13 9.82 7.88 2.58
CA GLN A 13 9.38 7.75 3.96
C GLN A 13 8.50 6.51 4.17
N LEU A 14 7.54 6.27 3.27
CA LEU A 14 6.65 5.11 3.34
C LEU A 14 7.42 3.79 3.18
N THR A 15 8.39 3.74 2.25
CA THR A 15 9.26 2.58 2.08
C THR A 15 10.10 2.30 3.33
N LYS A 16 10.70 3.35 3.93
CA LYS A 16 11.46 3.21 5.17
C LYS A 16 10.58 2.69 6.31
N PHE A 17 9.43 3.33 6.52
CA PHE A 17 8.46 2.92 7.53
C PHE A 17 8.02 1.47 7.35
N SER A 18 7.65 1.07 6.12
CA SER A 18 7.25 -0.30 5.83
C SER A 18 8.35 -1.31 6.11
N SER A 19 9.62 -0.96 5.86
CA SER A 19 10.77 -1.82 6.12
C SER A 19 10.99 -2.02 7.63
N GLU A 20 10.88 -0.95 8.41
CA GLU A 20 10.99 -1.00 9.87
C GLU A 20 9.82 -1.77 10.49
N LEU A 21 8.60 -1.51 10.03
CA LEU A 21 7.39 -2.20 10.49
C LEU A 21 7.42 -3.70 10.20
N SER A 22 8.01 -4.10 9.08
CA SER A 22 8.07 -5.50 8.64
C SER A 22 9.34 -6.23 9.10
N ALA A 23 10.14 -5.64 10.00
CA ALA A 23 11.34 -6.27 10.52
C ALA A 23 11.00 -7.62 11.17
N GLY A 24 11.74 -8.68 10.79
CA GLY A 24 11.51 -10.05 11.28
C GLY A 24 10.41 -10.83 10.54
N LEU A 25 9.70 -10.22 9.59
CA LEU A 25 8.77 -10.94 8.71
C LEU A 25 9.52 -11.66 7.58
N SER A 26 8.96 -12.78 7.12
CA SER A 26 9.41 -13.40 5.87
C SER A 26 9.18 -12.46 4.69
N ARG A 27 9.97 -12.62 3.63
CA ARG A 27 9.92 -11.75 2.44
C ARG A 27 8.49 -11.57 1.89
N LEU A 28 7.70 -12.63 1.85
CA LEU A 28 6.32 -12.57 1.35
C LEU A 28 5.40 -11.76 2.27
N ARG A 29 5.52 -11.95 3.59
CA ARG A 29 4.73 -11.20 4.59
C ARG A 29 5.11 -9.71 4.60
N ALA A 30 6.41 -9.40 4.53
CA ALA A 30 6.89 -8.02 4.41
C ALA A 30 6.38 -7.36 3.12
N LYS A 31 6.40 -8.09 1.99
CA LYS A 31 5.85 -7.59 0.72
C LYS A 31 4.36 -7.30 0.83
N PHE A 32 3.59 -8.19 1.46
CA PHE A 32 2.17 -7.99 1.69
C PHE A 32 1.90 -6.73 2.52
N VAL A 33 2.58 -6.55 3.65
CA VAL A 33 2.45 -5.35 4.50
C VAL A 33 2.76 -4.07 3.70
N CYS A 34 3.82 -4.09 2.90
CA CYS A 34 4.18 -2.96 2.04
C CYS A 34 3.06 -2.64 1.03
N GLN A 35 2.53 -3.65 0.32
CA GLN A 35 1.41 -3.47 -0.61
C GLN A 35 0.16 -2.92 0.08
N MET A 36 -0.15 -3.39 1.29
CA MET A 36 -1.28 -2.89 2.08
C MET A 36 -1.10 -1.42 2.45
N LEU A 37 0.09 -1.00 2.89
CA LEU A 37 0.36 0.40 3.23
C LEU A 37 0.23 1.32 2.00
N PHE A 38 0.76 0.90 0.85
CA PHE A 38 0.56 1.63 -0.42
C PHE A 38 -0.92 1.66 -0.83
N GLY A 39 -1.62 0.55 -0.66
CA GLY A 39 -3.04 0.42 -0.93
C GLY A 39 -3.89 1.37 -0.11
N ILE A 40 -3.65 1.44 1.20
CA ILE A 40 -4.30 2.38 2.13
C ILE A 40 -4.03 3.83 1.71
N GLN A 41 -2.80 4.16 1.34
CA GLN A 41 -2.47 5.51 0.87
C GLN A 41 -3.24 5.85 -0.42
N ALA A 42 -3.33 4.91 -1.36
CA ALA A 42 -3.98 5.11 -2.66
C ALA A 42 -5.51 5.13 -2.57
N SER A 43 -6.11 4.34 -1.69
CA SER A 43 -7.57 4.28 -1.48
C SER A 43 -8.09 5.34 -0.51
N GLN A 44 -7.21 5.89 0.33
CA GLN A 44 -7.58 6.70 1.49
C GLN A 44 -8.60 5.97 2.39
N ASP A 45 -8.53 4.65 2.43
CA ASP A 45 -9.47 3.77 3.11
C ASP A 45 -8.77 2.51 3.62
N VAL A 46 -9.32 1.92 4.68
CA VAL A 46 -8.80 0.69 5.30
C VAL A 46 -9.58 -0.56 4.88
N LYS A 47 -10.73 -0.39 4.21
CA LYS A 47 -11.52 -1.51 3.69
C LYS A 47 -10.74 -2.22 2.58
N LEU A 48 -10.56 -3.53 2.72
CA LEU A 48 -9.84 -4.36 1.74
C LEU A 48 -10.42 -4.21 0.33
N SER A 49 -11.75 -4.14 0.19
CA SER A 49 -12.39 -3.95 -1.11
C SER A 49 -12.03 -2.62 -1.78
N ASN A 50 -11.85 -1.54 -1.00
CA ASN A 50 -11.43 -0.24 -1.51
C ASN A 50 -9.93 -0.25 -1.86
N ILE A 51 -9.11 -0.90 -1.03
CA ILE A 51 -7.67 -1.09 -1.28
C ILE A 51 -7.46 -1.89 -2.57
N SER A 52 -8.08 -3.05 -2.72
CA SER A 52 -7.98 -3.89 -3.91
C SER A 52 -8.44 -3.15 -5.17
N ARG A 53 -9.53 -2.36 -5.13
CA ARG A 53 -9.96 -1.52 -6.26
C ARG A 53 -8.92 -0.47 -6.61
N SER A 54 -8.36 0.22 -5.63
CA SER A 54 -7.31 1.24 -5.86
C SER A 54 -6.01 0.65 -6.39
N LEU A 55 -5.67 -0.58 -6.00
CA LEU A 55 -4.53 -1.34 -6.50
C LEU A 55 -4.80 -2.03 -7.85
N LYS A 56 -6.03 -1.93 -8.39
CA LYS A 56 -6.47 -2.58 -9.63
C LYS A 56 -6.27 -4.10 -9.60
N GLU A 57 -6.47 -4.70 -8.44
CA GLU A 57 -6.54 -6.15 -8.30
C GLU A 57 -7.80 -6.66 -9.01
N GLU A 58 -7.74 -7.89 -9.53
CA GLU A 58 -8.93 -8.56 -10.05
C GLU A 58 -9.87 -8.86 -8.88
N ILE A 59 -11.11 -8.36 -8.95
CA ILE A 59 -12.13 -8.58 -7.92
C ILE A 59 -13.24 -9.39 -8.56
N PRO A 60 -13.44 -10.66 -8.16
CA PRO A 60 -14.56 -11.43 -8.66
C PRO A 60 -15.87 -10.74 -8.24
N LEU A 61 -16.78 -10.59 -9.19
CA LEU A 61 -18.13 -10.15 -8.89
C LEU A 61 -18.80 -11.25 -8.05
N ILE A 62 -19.28 -10.88 -6.86
CA ILE A 62 -20.14 -11.76 -6.08
C ILE A 62 -21.52 -11.62 -6.74
N GLU A 63 -21.94 -12.64 -7.48
CA GLU A 63 -23.32 -12.75 -7.97
C GLU A 63 -24.27 -12.63 -6.77
N THR A 64 -25.25 -11.72 -6.84
CA THR A 64 -26.25 -11.47 -5.79
C THR A 64 -27.57 -12.10 -6.17
#